data_AF-A0A9P8MLJ0-F1
#
_entry.id   AF-A0A9P8MLJ0-F1
#
_cell.length_a   1.000
_cell.length_b   1.000
_cell.length_c   1.000
_cell.angle_alpha   90.00
_cell.angle_beta   90.00
_cell.angle_gamma   90.00
#
_symmetry.space_group_name_H-M   'P 1'
#
loop_
_entity.id
_entity.type
_entity.pdbx_description
1 polymer ?
#
loop_
_entity_poly.entity_id
_entity_poly.type
_entity_poly.pdbx_seq_one_letter_code
_entity_poly.pdbx_strand_id
1 'polypeptide(L)'
;MPYAQVPDRFAVATGLRTSWDGVHNATKYPATAVKIGRPIIGISLNYRLSAFGFLSGREAMESGVTNIGFKDQRLALQWVHENIEAFGGSPDKVTIFGESAGAESVSAQVLAYNGRDDKLFRGAVGQSGFGAVIKRRPYNGGLNDTELQQATYDQLVRNTSCASHVGTPESLDCLRKAPFEEVNRALNVSQVGPWVPVLDHDFLHDYPTNQLRKGNFVKVPLLVGVTTDEGGGFVTDSTNSDEDVREALRAQLISNNTAENVDQLLKELMYLYPNPGDAGSPNLGSQYRRMAAIVGDMTFHFSRRRANFAWFEHGVPSYAYRFNVLVNGAPAPFGSAHFQEVAFVFHNWNGEG
;
A
#
# COMPACT_ATOMS: atom_id res chain seq x y z
N MET A 1 8.43 13.96 -13.39
CA MET A 1 8.85 12.77 -14.18
C MET A 1 7.72 12.28 -15.07
N PRO A 2 7.95 12.02 -16.38
CA PRO A 2 7.17 11.04 -17.13
C PRO A 2 7.72 9.65 -16.78
N TYR A 3 6.94 8.85 -16.05
CA TYR A 3 7.27 7.54 -15.51
C TYR A 3 7.32 6.40 -16.57
N ALA A 4 8.23 6.42 -17.55
CA ALA A 4 8.38 5.26 -18.46
C ALA A 4 9.85 4.94 -18.73
N GLN A 5 10.58 4.65 -17.65
CA GLN A 5 11.45 3.48 -17.69
C GLN A 5 11.07 2.63 -16.48
N VAL A 6 10.15 1.69 -16.75
CA VAL A 6 9.83 0.49 -15.97
C VAL A 6 9.88 0.66 -14.45
N PRO A 7 8.77 1.07 -13.80
CA PRO A 7 8.59 0.73 -12.41
C PRO A 7 8.13 -0.74 -12.34
N ASP A 8 9.06 -1.65 -12.06
CA ASP A 8 8.77 -2.97 -11.50
C ASP A 8 8.15 -2.80 -10.10
N ARG A 9 6.92 -2.29 -10.01
CA ARG A 9 6.20 -2.18 -8.75
C ARG A 9 4.86 -2.91 -8.84
N PHE A 10 4.68 -3.73 -7.81
CA PHE A 10 3.57 -4.61 -7.48
C PHE A 10 3.60 -5.97 -8.19
N ALA A 11 4.43 -6.90 -7.66
CA ALA A 11 4.23 -8.36 -7.70
C ALA A 11 5.10 -9.21 -6.75
N VAL A 12 4.39 -10.02 -5.93
CA VAL A 12 4.60 -11.46 -5.70
C VAL A 12 5.77 -11.92 -4.79
N ALA A 13 5.40 -12.56 -3.67
CA ALA A 13 6.20 -13.59 -3.04
C ALA A 13 5.94 -14.93 -3.76
N THR A 14 6.69 -15.22 -4.82
CA THR A 14 6.64 -16.50 -5.53
C THR A 14 7.34 -17.54 -4.67
N GLY A 15 6.57 -18.24 -3.84
CA GLY A 15 7.04 -19.37 -3.06
C GLY A 15 8.05 -19.00 -1.97
N LEU A 16 8.32 -19.97 -1.10
CA LEU A 16 9.21 -19.81 0.06
C LEU A 16 10.66 -19.42 -0.30
N ARG A 17 11.05 -19.42 -1.59
CA ARG A 17 12.43 -19.20 -2.05
C ARG A 17 12.67 -17.97 -2.93
N THR A 18 11.65 -17.25 -3.42
CA THR A 18 11.89 -16.12 -4.34
C THR A 18 10.86 -15.01 -4.13
N SER A 19 11.22 -13.98 -3.36
CA SER A 19 10.78 -12.62 -3.69
C SER A 19 11.62 -12.06 -4.83
N TRP A 20 11.10 -11.05 -5.51
CA TRP A 20 11.75 -10.33 -6.62
C TRP A 20 13.16 -9.79 -6.29
N ASP A 21 13.51 -9.63 -5.01
CA ASP A 21 14.79 -9.12 -4.52
C ASP A 21 15.58 -10.11 -3.66
N GLY A 22 15.07 -11.34 -3.47
CA GLY A 22 15.65 -12.30 -2.53
C GLY A 22 15.43 -12.04 -1.04
N VAL A 23 14.99 -10.84 -0.66
CA VAL A 23 14.93 -10.39 0.73
C VAL A 23 13.84 -11.10 1.54
N HIS A 24 12.77 -11.59 0.91
CA HIS A 24 11.61 -12.23 1.57
C HIS A 24 11.71 -13.76 1.57
N ASN A 25 12.92 -14.30 1.71
CA ASN A 25 13.10 -15.74 1.89
C ASN A 25 12.41 -16.23 3.17
N ALA A 26 11.16 -16.68 3.02
CA ALA A 26 10.30 -17.12 4.10
C ALA A 26 10.69 -18.50 4.67
N THR A 27 11.86 -19.06 4.31
CA THR A 27 12.40 -20.26 4.98
C THR A 27 13.15 -19.93 6.27
N LYS A 28 13.86 -18.78 6.33
CA LYS A 28 14.69 -18.40 7.49
C LYS A 28 13.85 -18.05 8.71
N TYR A 29 12.68 -17.44 8.48
CA TYR A 29 11.78 -17.01 9.55
C TYR A 29 11.17 -18.19 10.34
N PRO A 30 10.50 -19.19 9.72
CA PRO A 30 10.07 -20.41 10.40
C PRO A 30 11.24 -21.21 11.01
N ALA A 31 12.38 -21.30 10.32
CA ALA A 31 13.56 -21.99 10.85
C ALA A 31 14.08 -21.33 12.15
N THR A 32 14.09 -20.01 12.21
CA THR A 32 14.45 -19.25 13.42
C THR A 32 13.42 -19.49 14.53
N ALA A 33 12.14 -19.50 14.19
CA ALA A 33 11.05 -19.74 15.13
C ALA A 33 11.15 -21.12 15.80
N VAL A 34 11.52 -22.16 15.04
CA VAL A 34 11.80 -23.51 15.57
C VAL A 34 12.97 -23.47 16.57
N LYS A 35 14.07 -22.79 16.23
CA LYS A 35 15.27 -22.71 17.09
C LYS A 35 15.00 -22.07 18.46
N ILE A 36 14.05 -21.13 18.54
CA ILE A 36 13.68 -20.46 19.80
C ILE A 36 12.51 -21.14 20.53
N GLY A 37 12.13 -22.36 20.13
CA GLY A 37 11.05 -23.12 20.77
C GLY A 37 9.65 -22.57 20.50
N ARG A 38 9.47 -21.82 19.40
CA ARG A 38 8.19 -21.24 18.98
C ARG A 38 7.90 -21.59 17.52
N PRO A 39 7.70 -22.87 17.18
CA PRO A 39 7.50 -23.28 15.79
C PRO A 39 6.28 -22.59 15.18
N ILE A 40 6.41 -22.18 13.91
CA ILE A 40 5.35 -21.58 13.11
C ILE A 40 5.34 -22.20 11.72
N ILE A 41 4.21 -22.03 11.02
CA ILE A 41 4.11 -22.31 9.58
C ILE A 41 4.11 -20.97 8.86
N GLY A 42 5.04 -20.81 7.91
CA GLY A 42 5.07 -19.66 7.01
C GLY A 42 4.22 -19.93 5.77
N ILE A 43 3.33 -19.00 5.43
CA ILE A 43 2.49 -19.07 4.23
C ILE A 43 2.72 -17.79 3.41
N SER A 44 3.01 -17.95 2.12
CA SER A 44 3.07 -16.87 1.14
C SER A 44 2.00 -17.09 0.09
N LEU A 45 1.36 -16.02 -0.37
CA LEU A 45 0.31 -16.08 -1.39
C LEU A 45 0.60 -15.11 -2.53
N ASN A 46 0.04 -15.42 -3.69
CA ASN A 46 -0.03 -14.53 -4.84
C ASN A 46 -1.44 -13.94 -4.92
N TYR A 47 -1.54 -12.72 -5.41
CA TYR A 47 -2.80 -12.05 -5.72
C TYR A 47 -2.61 -11.20 -6.98
N ARG A 48 -3.69 -10.92 -7.71
CA ARG A 48 -3.62 -10.09 -8.92
C ARG A 48 -3.30 -8.64 -8.58
N LEU A 49 -2.58 -8.00 -9.50
CA LEU A 49 -2.00 -6.66 -9.35
C LEU A 49 -2.24 -5.83 -10.60
N SER A 50 -1.88 -4.55 -10.55
CA SER A 50 -2.15 -3.60 -11.63
C SER A 50 -3.65 -3.59 -11.99
N ALA A 51 -4.00 -3.30 -13.24
CA ALA A 51 -5.37 -3.38 -13.75
C ALA A 51 -6.01 -4.76 -13.58
N PHE A 52 -5.23 -5.85 -13.50
CA PHE A 52 -5.80 -7.19 -13.33
C PHE A 52 -6.38 -7.42 -11.91
N GLY A 53 -5.88 -6.71 -10.91
CA GLY A 53 -6.35 -6.80 -9.52
C GLY A 53 -7.08 -5.55 -9.02
N PHE A 54 -6.77 -4.39 -9.59
CA PHE A 54 -7.24 -3.09 -9.11
C PHE A 54 -7.73 -2.21 -10.26
N LEU A 55 -8.47 -2.82 -11.21
CA LEU A 55 -9.19 -2.08 -12.23
C LEU A 55 -10.12 -1.06 -11.57
N SER A 56 -10.19 0.13 -12.13
CA SER A 56 -11.05 1.23 -11.69
C SER A 56 -11.82 1.81 -12.89
N GLY A 57 -12.70 2.79 -12.63
CA GLY A 57 -13.61 3.35 -13.63
C GLY A 57 -15.03 2.87 -13.43
N ARG A 58 -16.00 3.55 -14.05
CA ARG A 58 -17.44 3.27 -13.89
C ARG A 58 -17.77 1.84 -14.27
N GLU A 59 -17.23 1.37 -15.38
CA GLU A 59 -17.48 0.03 -15.91
C GLU A 59 -17.02 -1.06 -14.92
N ALA A 60 -15.88 -0.85 -14.26
CA ALA A 60 -15.37 -1.75 -13.23
C ALA A 60 -16.23 -1.71 -11.95
N MET A 61 -16.64 -0.51 -11.52
CA MET A 61 -17.50 -0.30 -10.35
C MET A 61 -18.88 -0.93 -10.53
N GLU A 62 -19.56 -0.64 -11.64
CA GLU A 62 -20.89 -1.16 -11.97
C GLU A 62 -20.89 -2.68 -12.13
N SER A 63 -19.79 -3.24 -12.65
CA SER A 63 -19.63 -4.69 -12.80
C SER A 63 -19.14 -5.41 -11.53
N GLY A 64 -18.85 -4.69 -10.44
CA GLY A 64 -18.38 -5.25 -9.17
C GLY A 64 -16.99 -5.91 -9.24
N VAL A 65 -16.16 -5.53 -10.22
CA VAL A 65 -14.82 -6.11 -10.46
C VAL A 65 -13.68 -5.24 -9.95
N THR A 66 -13.97 -4.37 -9.00
CA THR A 66 -12.98 -3.57 -8.27
C THR A 66 -12.37 -4.36 -7.11
N ASN A 67 -11.17 -3.94 -6.69
CA ASN A 67 -10.42 -4.51 -5.55
C ASN A 67 -10.27 -6.04 -5.59
N ILE A 68 -10.25 -6.64 -6.78
CA ILE A 68 -10.11 -8.08 -6.99
C ILE A 68 -8.82 -8.62 -6.35
N GLY A 69 -7.73 -7.85 -6.35
CA GLY A 69 -6.49 -8.23 -5.67
C GLY A 69 -6.70 -8.49 -4.17
N PHE A 70 -7.58 -7.73 -3.49
CA PHE A 70 -7.95 -8.02 -2.10
C PHE A 70 -8.91 -9.21 -1.97
N LYS A 71 -9.77 -9.42 -2.96
CA LYS A 71 -10.66 -10.60 -3.01
C LYS A 71 -9.86 -11.89 -3.22
N ASP A 72 -8.79 -11.86 -4.01
CA ASP A 72 -7.83 -12.97 -4.16
C ASP A 72 -7.17 -13.32 -2.81
N GLN A 73 -6.70 -12.30 -2.08
CA GLN A 73 -6.16 -12.50 -0.73
C GLN A 73 -7.19 -13.06 0.24
N ARG A 74 -8.46 -12.59 0.18
CA ARG A 74 -9.55 -13.12 1.02
C ARG A 74 -9.80 -14.59 0.73
N LEU A 75 -9.82 -14.99 -0.54
CA LEU A 75 -9.97 -16.38 -0.95
C LEU A 75 -8.79 -17.23 -0.46
N ALA A 76 -7.56 -16.72 -0.54
CA ALA A 76 -6.40 -17.41 0.02
C ALA A 76 -6.50 -17.58 1.55
N LEU A 77 -7.02 -16.59 2.28
CA LEU A 77 -7.27 -16.71 3.72
C LEU A 77 -8.34 -17.76 4.04
N GLN A 78 -9.40 -17.84 3.23
CA GLN A 78 -10.41 -18.91 3.34
C GLN A 78 -9.78 -20.28 3.09
N TRP A 79 -8.96 -20.42 2.05
CA TRP A 79 -8.24 -21.65 1.78
C TRP A 79 -7.34 -22.06 2.96
N VAL A 80 -6.61 -21.12 3.56
CA VAL A 80 -5.80 -21.40 4.76
C VAL A 80 -6.70 -21.88 5.89
N HIS A 81 -7.80 -21.18 6.17
CA HIS A 81 -8.74 -21.58 7.21
C HIS A 81 -9.29 -23.00 7.01
N GLU A 82 -9.61 -23.38 5.76
CA GLU A 82 -10.17 -24.69 5.42
C GLU A 82 -9.14 -25.82 5.40
N ASN A 83 -7.86 -25.52 5.15
CA ASN A 83 -6.87 -26.56 4.79
C ASN A 83 -5.66 -26.63 5.73
N ILE A 84 -5.38 -25.60 6.55
CA ILE A 84 -4.08 -25.51 7.25
C ILE A 84 -3.86 -26.61 8.28
N GLU A 85 -4.92 -27.23 8.80
CA GLU A 85 -4.81 -28.37 9.72
C GLU A 85 -4.10 -29.57 9.09
N ALA A 86 -4.29 -29.81 7.79
CA ALA A 86 -3.62 -30.89 7.06
C ALA A 86 -2.09 -30.68 6.98
N PHE A 87 -1.62 -29.44 7.16
CA PHE A 87 -0.21 -29.08 7.19
C PHE A 87 0.34 -28.96 8.62
N GLY A 88 -0.44 -29.34 9.63
CA GLY A 88 -0.08 -29.27 11.04
C GLY A 88 -0.26 -27.88 11.68
N GLY A 89 -0.95 -26.96 11.00
CA GLY A 89 -1.30 -25.65 11.56
C GLY A 89 -2.66 -25.65 12.24
N SER A 90 -3.10 -24.48 12.67
CA SER A 90 -4.41 -24.29 13.32
C SER A 90 -5.10 -23.07 12.71
N PRO A 91 -6.35 -23.20 12.22
CA PRO A 91 -7.10 -22.09 11.64
C PRO A 91 -7.34 -20.96 12.67
N ASP A 92 -7.47 -21.30 13.95
CA ASP A 92 -7.64 -20.33 15.05
C ASP A 92 -6.38 -19.53 15.40
N LYS A 93 -5.22 -19.91 14.84
CA LYS A 93 -3.92 -19.29 15.15
C LYS A 93 -3.33 -18.50 13.99
N VAL A 94 -4.09 -18.29 12.91
CA VAL A 94 -3.66 -17.51 11.75
C VAL A 94 -3.40 -16.05 12.14
N THR A 95 -2.20 -15.55 11.83
CA THR A 95 -1.83 -14.14 11.99
C THR A 95 -1.40 -13.63 10.63
N ILE A 96 -2.06 -12.58 10.12
CA ILE A 96 -1.70 -11.97 8.85
C ILE A 96 -0.64 -10.90 9.06
N PHE A 97 0.33 -10.83 8.16
CA PHE A 97 1.39 -9.83 8.19
C PHE A 97 1.80 -9.40 6.79
N GLY A 98 2.24 -8.16 6.65
CA GLY A 98 2.72 -7.61 5.39
C GLY A 98 3.46 -6.30 5.59
N GLU A 99 4.18 -5.91 4.54
CA GLU A 99 4.94 -4.66 4.47
C GLU A 99 4.44 -3.78 3.32
N SER A 100 4.45 -2.46 3.48
CA SER A 100 4.04 -1.49 2.45
C SER A 100 2.65 -1.79 1.91
N ALA A 101 2.49 -2.05 0.61
CA ALA A 101 1.20 -2.48 0.03
C ALA A 101 0.67 -3.81 0.60
N GLY A 102 1.54 -4.68 1.12
CA GLY A 102 1.16 -5.84 1.93
C GLY A 102 0.61 -5.45 3.30
N ALA A 103 1.12 -4.40 3.94
CA ALA A 103 0.53 -3.85 5.17
C ALA A 103 -0.79 -3.12 4.90
N GLU A 104 -0.90 -2.43 3.76
CA GLU A 104 -2.16 -1.86 3.28
C GLU A 104 -3.16 -3.01 3.00
N SER A 105 -2.71 -4.13 2.44
CA SER A 105 -3.52 -5.33 2.27
C SER A 105 -4.00 -5.91 3.60
N VAL A 106 -3.13 -6.02 4.60
CA VAL A 106 -3.52 -6.45 5.96
C VAL A 106 -4.56 -5.49 6.55
N SER A 107 -4.37 -4.19 6.38
CA SER A 107 -5.37 -3.20 6.78
C SER A 107 -6.68 -3.35 6.01
N ALA A 108 -6.65 -3.71 4.73
CA ALA A 108 -7.85 -3.93 3.92
C ALA A 108 -8.65 -5.14 4.43
N GLN A 109 -7.97 -6.24 4.76
CA GLN A 109 -8.63 -7.44 5.31
C GLN A 109 -9.27 -7.20 6.68
N VAL A 110 -8.66 -6.36 7.51
CA VAL A 110 -9.19 -5.96 8.83
C VAL A 110 -10.41 -5.04 8.72
N LEU A 111 -10.47 -4.25 7.64
CA LEU A 111 -11.56 -3.30 7.37
C LEU A 111 -12.64 -3.87 6.44
N ALA A 112 -12.40 -5.04 5.86
CA ALA A 112 -13.23 -5.64 4.82
C ALA A 112 -14.70 -5.71 5.26
N TYR A 113 -15.61 -5.37 4.33
CA TYR A 113 -17.05 -5.46 4.53
C TYR A 113 -17.52 -4.73 5.80
N ASN A 114 -17.00 -3.51 6.01
CA ASN A 114 -17.31 -2.68 7.17
C ASN A 114 -16.92 -3.33 8.51
N GLY A 115 -15.79 -4.04 8.53
CA GLY A 115 -15.25 -4.70 9.72
C GLY A 115 -15.90 -6.04 10.07
N ARG A 116 -16.47 -6.75 9.08
CA ARG A 116 -17.07 -8.08 9.30
C ARG A 116 -15.98 -9.10 9.67
N ASP A 117 -16.16 -9.72 10.83
CA ASP A 117 -15.24 -10.73 11.35
C ASP A 117 -15.67 -12.14 10.93
N ASP A 118 -15.12 -12.59 9.80
CA ASP A 118 -15.29 -13.96 9.27
C ASP A 118 -14.36 -14.99 9.94
N LYS A 119 -13.67 -14.61 11.03
CA LYS A 119 -12.75 -15.48 11.81
C LYS A 119 -11.57 -16.07 11.01
N LEU A 120 -11.18 -15.42 9.91
CA LEU A 120 -10.09 -15.88 9.04
C LEU A 120 -8.67 -15.62 9.61
N PHE A 121 -8.56 -14.76 10.62
CA PHE A 121 -7.30 -14.45 11.29
C PHE A 121 -7.58 -13.98 12.72
N ARG A 122 -6.61 -14.21 13.61
CA ARG A 122 -6.66 -13.86 15.04
C ARG A 122 -5.71 -12.75 15.45
N GLY A 123 -4.97 -12.18 14.50
CA GLY A 123 -3.97 -11.14 14.72
C GLY A 123 -3.52 -10.51 13.41
N ALA A 124 -3.11 -9.26 13.49
CA ALA A 124 -2.64 -8.49 12.33
C ALA A 124 -1.29 -7.82 12.63
N VAL A 125 -0.40 -7.84 11.64
CA VAL A 125 0.88 -7.14 11.69
C VAL A 125 1.04 -6.27 10.44
N GLY A 126 1.24 -4.97 10.61
CA GLY A 126 1.41 -4.03 9.52
C GLY A 126 2.74 -3.30 9.60
N GLN A 127 3.64 -3.58 8.67
CA GLN A 127 4.94 -2.92 8.57
C GLN A 127 4.84 -1.81 7.52
N SER A 128 4.97 -0.55 7.93
CA SER A 128 5.11 0.56 7.00
C SER A 128 3.94 0.70 6.00
N GLY A 129 2.68 0.59 6.46
CA GLY A 129 1.51 0.72 5.57
C GLY A 129 0.12 0.43 6.15
N PHE A 130 -0.09 0.47 7.47
CA PHE A 130 -1.38 0.09 8.08
C PHE A 130 -2.29 1.30 8.38
N GLY A 131 -3.60 1.13 8.19
CA GLY A 131 -4.65 2.08 8.60
C GLY A 131 -5.11 3.06 7.52
N ALA A 132 -4.54 3.04 6.31
CA ALA A 132 -4.89 3.95 5.22
C ALA A 132 -4.75 3.34 3.82
N VAL A 133 -5.51 2.27 3.56
CA VAL A 133 -5.53 1.53 2.29
C VAL A 133 -5.92 2.37 1.07
N ILE A 134 -6.89 3.27 1.23
CA ILE A 134 -7.26 4.29 0.24
C ILE A 134 -6.97 5.67 0.81
N LYS A 135 -6.20 6.47 0.08
CA LYS A 135 -5.75 7.78 0.53
C LYS A 135 -6.74 8.84 0.04
N ARG A 136 -7.13 9.78 0.89
CA ARG A 136 -7.91 10.96 0.47
C ARG A 136 -7.00 11.97 -0.26
N ARG A 137 -6.39 11.53 -1.35
CA ARG A 137 -5.57 12.37 -2.24
C ARG A 137 -6.21 12.36 -3.64
N PRO A 138 -6.11 13.46 -4.40
CA PRO A 138 -6.67 13.56 -5.74
C PRO A 138 -6.18 12.46 -6.70
N TYR A 139 -4.98 11.89 -6.47
CA TYR A 139 -4.35 10.94 -7.38
C TYR A 139 -4.31 9.48 -6.90
N ASN A 140 -4.82 9.13 -5.70
CA ASN A 140 -4.72 7.77 -5.15
C ASN A 140 -6.04 7.25 -4.53
N GLY A 141 -6.99 6.88 -5.40
CA GLY A 141 -8.05 5.90 -5.06
C GLY A 141 -9.13 6.35 -4.08
N GLY A 142 -9.10 7.60 -3.64
CA GLY A 142 -9.96 8.09 -2.55
C GLY A 142 -10.94 9.18 -2.94
N LEU A 143 -11.38 9.24 -4.19
CA LEU A 143 -12.58 9.96 -4.58
C LEU A 143 -13.31 9.06 -5.58
N ASN A 144 -14.56 8.73 -5.28
CA ASN A 144 -15.44 7.94 -6.16
C ASN A 144 -15.37 8.48 -7.59
N ASP A 145 -15.26 7.57 -8.57
CA ASP A 145 -15.55 7.87 -9.97
C ASP A 145 -14.95 9.21 -10.43
N THR A 146 -13.67 9.42 -10.12
CA THR A 146 -13.01 10.64 -10.57
C THR A 146 -12.79 10.58 -12.06
N GLU A 147 -12.82 11.75 -12.69
CA GLU A 147 -12.38 11.93 -14.07
C GLU A 147 -10.99 11.31 -14.31
N LEU A 148 -10.11 11.27 -13.30
CA LEU A 148 -8.80 10.62 -13.39
C LEU A 148 -8.89 9.08 -13.51
N GLN A 149 -9.67 8.42 -12.65
CA GLN A 149 -9.84 6.97 -12.71
C GLN A 149 -10.52 6.56 -14.01
N GLN A 150 -11.54 7.31 -14.45
CA GLN A 150 -12.18 7.08 -15.73
C GLN A 150 -11.23 7.34 -16.89
N ALA A 151 -10.45 8.43 -16.87
CA ALA A 151 -9.47 8.72 -17.91
C ALA A 151 -8.39 7.62 -17.99
N THR A 152 -7.99 7.06 -16.85
CA THR A 152 -7.04 5.93 -16.78
C THR A 152 -7.66 4.67 -17.39
N TYR A 153 -8.90 4.35 -17.04
CA TYR A 153 -9.63 3.24 -17.64
C TYR A 153 -9.80 3.41 -19.16
N ASP A 154 -10.30 4.56 -19.59
CA ASP A 154 -10.50 4.86 -21.01
C ASP A 154 -9.18 4.77 -21.79
N GLN A 155 -8.07 5.22 -21.19
CA GLN A 155 -6.76 5.12 -21.82
C GLN A 155 -6.28 3.67 -21.97
N LEU A 156 -6.57 2.80 -21.00
CA LEU A 156 -6.33 1.36 -21.15
C LEU A 156 -7.12 0.81 -22.35
N VAL A 157 -8.41 1.14 -22.44
CA VAL A 157 -9.28 0.68 -23.53
C VAL A 157 -8.77 1.21 -24.89
N ARG A 158 -8.40 2.51 -24.98
CA ARG A 158 -7.82 3.12 -26.20
C ARG A 158 -6.55 2.45 -26.68
N ASN A 159 -5.76 1.91 -25.77
CA ASN A 159 -4.46 1.31 -26.07
C ASN A 159 -4.55 -0.19 -26.41
N THR A 160 -5.75 -0.73 -26.57
CA THR A 160 -6.02 -2.11 -26.98
C THR A 160 -6.88 -2.12 -28.25
N SER A 161 -7.10 -3.31 -28.80
CA SER A 161 -8.07 -3.60 -29.86
C SER A 161 -9.50 -3.21 -29.49
N CYS A 162 -9.76 -2.90 -28.21
CA CYS A 162 -11.04 -2.44 -27.70
C CYS A 162 -11.28 -0.93 -27.84
N ALA A 163 -10.40 -0.19 -28.51
CA ALA A 163 -10.48 1.27 -28.61
C ALA A 163 -11.84 1.82 -29.12
N SER A 164 -12.57 1.06 -29.95
CA SER A 164 -13.91 1.45 -30.42
C SER A 164 -15.00 1.41 -29.33
N HIS A 165 -14.72 0.82 -28.17
CA HIS A 165 -15.64 0.68 -27.05
C HIS A 165 -15.40 1.69 -25.91
N VAL A 166 -14.49 2.65 -26.08
CA VAL A 166 -14.22 3.67 -25.05
C VAL A 166 -15.49 4.42 -24.67
N GLY A 167 -15.77 4.49 -23.38
CA GLY A 167 -16.97 5.13 -22.84
C GLY A 167 -18.27 4.35 -23.08
N THR A 168 -18.19 3.07 -23.51
CA THR A 168 -19.35 2.19 -23.65
C THR A 168 -19.30 1.03 -22.63
N PRO A 169 -20.47 0.50 -22.20
CA PRO A 169 -20.53 -0.64 -21.27
C PRO A 169 -19.83 -1.90 -21.78
N GLU A 170 -19.68 -2.05 -23.10
CA GLU A 170 -19.05 -3.21 -23.74
C GLU A 170 -17.52 -3.21 -23.61
N SER A 171 -16.90 -2.09 -23.22
CA SER A 171 -15.43 -1.98 -23.09
C SER A 171 -14.84 -3.05 -22.17
N LEU A 172 -15.49 -3.33 -21.05
CA LEU A 172 -15.01 -4.32 -20.09
C LEU A 172 -15.09 -5.75 -20.64
N ASP A 173 -16.17 -6.09 -21.34
CA ASP A 173 -16.32 -7.40 -21.97
C ASP A 173 -15.31 -7.59 -23.11
N CYS A 174 -15.05 -6.52 -23.88
CA CYS A 174 -13.98 -6.54 -24.86
C CYS A 174 -12.60 -6.78 -24.21
N LEU A 175 -12.27 -6.04 -23.15
CA LEU A 175 -10.99 -6.20 -22.43
C LEU A 175 -10.81 -7.62 -21.87
N ARG A 176 -11.89 -8.26 -21.41
CA ARG A 176 -11.84 -9.67 -20.92
C ARG A 176 -11.51 -10.67 -22.02
N LYS A 177 -11.84 -10.36 -23.28
CA LYS A 177 -11.60 -11.22 -24.45
C LYS A 177 -10.30 -10.88 -25.17
N ALA A 178 -9.73 -9.70 -24.92
CA ALA A 178 -8.47 -9.29 -25.50
C ALA A 178 -7.32 -10.22 -25.08
N PRO A 179 -6.34 -10.48 -25.97
CA PRO A 179 -5.16 -11.27 -25.62
C PRO A 179 -4.38 -10.68 -24.43
N PHE A 180 -3.92 -11.52 -23.52
CA PHE A 180 -3.14 -11.09 -22.35
C PHE A 180 -1.94 -10.20 -22.73
N GLU A 181 -1.16 -10.60 -23.74
CA GLU A 181 0.02 -9.86 -24.19
C GLU A 181 -0.31 -8.45 -24.73
N GLU A 182 -1.52 -8.25 -25.22
CA GLU A 182 -1.99 -6.96 -25.69
C GLU A 182 -2.30 -6.04 -24.51
N VAL A 183 -3.11 -6.52 -23.56
CA VAL A 183 -3.47 -5.78 -22.34
C VAL A 183 -2.21 -5.49 -21.50
N ASN A 184 -1.33 -6.47 -21.33
CA ASN A 184 -0.08 -6.32 -20.59
C ASN A 184 0.85 -5.28 -21.24
N ARG A 185 0.94 -5.27 -22.58
CA ARG A 185 1.69 -4.24 -23.31
C ARG A 185 1.06 -2.86 -23.17
N ALA A 186 -0.27 -2.77 -23.24
CA ALA A 186 -0.98 -1.52 -23.01
C ALA A 186 -0.63 -0.95 -21.63
N LEU A 187 -0.64 -1.78 -20.59
CA LEU A 187 -0.26 -1.38 -19.23
C LEU A 187 1.21 -0.93 -19.12
N ASN A 188 2.14 -1.62 -19.80
CA ASN A 188 3.58 -1.32 -19.72
C ASN A 188 4.02 -0.10 -20.55
N VAL A 189 3.51 0.06 -21.77
CA VAL A 189 4.01 1.05 -22.74
C VAL A 189 3.47 2.46 -22.48
N SER A 190 2.29 2.55 -21.86
CA SER A 190 1.54 3.81 -21.79
C SER A 190 1.53 4.49 -20.43
N GLN A 191 2.20 3.93 -19.42
CA GLN A 191 2.10 4.38 -18.02
C GLN A 191 0.64 4.52 -17.54
N VAL A 192 -0.29 3.80 -18.15
CA VAL A 192 -1.69 3.88 -17.74
C VAL A 192 -1.80 3.31 -16.34
N GLY A 193 -2.05 4.21 -15.40
CA GLY A 193 -2.02 3.99 -13.96
C GLY A 193 -1.91 5.32 -13.21
N PRO A 194 -1.77 5.28 -11.87
CA PRO A 194 -1.59 4.07 -11.07
C PRO A 194 -2.91 3.30 -10.87
N TRP A 195 -2.84 1.97 -10.92
CA TRP A 195 -3.95 1.08 -10.54
C TRP A 195 -3.86 0.79 -9.04
N VAL A 196 -4.74 1.42 -8.28
CA VAL A 196 -4.73 1.41 -6.81
C VAL A 196 -6.08 0.95 -6.27
N PRO A 197 -6.15 0.53 -5.00
CA PRO A 197 -7.42 0.24 -4.36
C PRO A 197 -8.40 1.41 -4.48
N VAL A 198 -9.69 1.09 -4.59
CA VAL A 198 -10.77 2.08 -4.74
C VAL A 198 -11.82 1.92 -3.65
N LEU A 199 -12.54 3.00 -3.35
CA LEU A 199 -13.73 2.94 -2.51
C LEU A 199 -14.87 2.31 -3.34
N ASP A 200 -15.11 1.01 -3.17
CA ASP A 200 -16.10 0.24 -3.94
C ASP A 200 -17.46 0.10 -3.23
N HIS A 201 -17.56 0.56 -1.99
CA HIS A 201 -18.73 0.41 -1.12
C HIS A 201 -19.14 -1.06 -0.84
N ASP A 202 -18.29 -2.02 -1.22
CA ASP A 202 -18.44 -3.47 -1.02
C ASP A 202 -17.30 -3.97 -0.12
N PHE A 203 -16.14 -4.29 -0.68
CA PHE A 203 -14.99 -4.75 0.09
C PHE A 203 -14.46 -3.62 0.99
N LEU A 204 -14.30 -2.42 0.43
CA LEU A 204 -14.02 -1.20 1.16
C LEU A 204 -15.31 -0.37 1.23
N HIS A 205 -16.04 -0.53 2.33
CA HIS A 205 -17.36 0.07 2.49
C HIS A 205 -17.32 1.61 2.65
N ASP A 206 -16.32 2.12 3.37
CA ASP A 206 -16.08 3.54 3.64
C ASP A 206 -14.55 3.76 3.73
N TYR A 207 -14.11 5.02 3.76
CA TYR A 207 -12.69 5.33 3.96
C TYR A 207 -12.16 4.66 5.22
N PRO A 208 -10.95 4.04 5.19
CA PRO A 208 -10.29 3.46 6.35
C PRO A 208 -10.29 4.39 7.56
N THR A 209 -10.04 5.68 7.32
CA THR A 209 -10.10 6.72 8.34
C THR A 209 -11.47 6.80 9.02
N ASN A 210 -12.56 6.80 8.25
CA ASN A 210 -13.92 6.83 8.79
C ASN A 210 -14.25 5.52 9.53
N GLN A 211 -13.93 4.37 8.94
CA GLN A 211 -14.21 3.05 9.52
C GLN A 211 -13.49 2.87 10.87
N LEU A 212 -12.20 3.21 10.94
CA LEU A 212 -11.44 3.19 12.17
C LEU A 212 -12.06 4.07 13.26
N ARG A 213 -12.48 5.29 12.90
CA ARG A 213 -13.14 6.23 13.84
C ARG A 213 -14.50 5.70 14.34
N LYS A 214 -15.26 5.03 13.46
CA LYS A 214 -16.57 4.45 13.80
C LYS A 214 -16.45 3.13 14.57
N GLY A 215 -15.25 2.56 14.65
CA GLY A 215 -15.04 1.24 15.24
C GLY A 215 -15.33 0.08 14.30
N ASN A 216 -15.53 0.32 13.00
CA ASN A 216 -15.89 -0.67 11.99
C ASN A 216 -14.65 -1.39 11.47
N PHE A 217 -14.07 -2.27 12.29
CA PHE A 217 -12.91 -3.08 11.98
C PHE A 217 -12.87 -4.33 12.85
N VAL A 218 -12.22 -5.39 12.37
CA VAL A 218 -12.04 -6.64 13.12
C VAL A 218 -11.18 -6.43 14.36
N LYS A 219 -11.67 -6.83 15.54
CA LYS A 219 -11.06 -6.57 16.85
C LYS A 219 -10.04 -7.65 17.24
N VAL A 220 -8.91 -7.70 16.54
CA VAL A 220 -7.79 -8.62 16.83
C VAL A 220 -6.54 -7.87 17.30
N PRO A 221 -5.65 -8.48 18.10
CA PRO A 221 -4.38 -7.86 18.47
C PRO A 221 -3.57 -7.37 17.26
N LEU A 222 -2.97 -6.19 17.41
CA LEU A 222 -2.25 -5.49 16.34
C LEU A 222 -0.78 -5.25 16.72
N LEU A 223 0.13 -5.48 15.76
CA LEU A 223 1.50 -4.97 15.81
C LEU A 223 1.72 -4.12 14.57
N VAL A 224 1.94 -2.82 14.75
CA VAL A 224 2.19 -1.92 13.62
C VAL A 224 3.48 -1.14 13.80
N GLY A 225 4.16 -0.88 12.71
CA GLY A 225 5.33 -0.03 12.76
C GLY A 225 5.62 0.64 11.45
N VAL A 226 6.69 1.42 11.49
CA VAL A 226 7.18 2.29 10.44
C VAL A 226 8.69 2.39 10.61
N THR A 227 9.36 2.70 9.52
CA THR A 227 10.76 3.16 9.55
C THR A 227 10.81 4.63 9.97
N THR A 228 11.99 5.16 10.30
CA THR A 228 12.09 6.55 10.75
C THR A 228 11.98 7.50 9.56
N ASP A 229 12.66 7.18 8.47
CA ASP A 229 12.79 8.00 7.27
C ASP A 229 11.97 7.43 6.11
N GLU A 230 10.72 7.04 6.38
CA GLU A 230 9.80 6.41 5.41
C GLU A 230 9.79 7.11 4.06
N GLY A 231 9.65 8.44 4.06
CA GLY A 231 9.54 9.23 2.84
C GLY A 231 10.83 9.33 2.03
N GLY A 232 11.98 8.88 2.56
CA GLY A 232 13.28 9.06 1.93
C GLY A 232 13.34 8.48 0.51
N GLY A 233 12.75 7.32 0.28
CA GLY A 233 12.68 6.69 -1.04
C GLY A 233 11.51 7.15 -1.94
N PHE A 234 10.65 8.05 -1.46
CA PHE A 234 9.43 8.47 -2.16
C PHE A 234 9.49 9.91 -2.68
N VAL A 235 10.55 10.65 -2.37
CA VAL A 235 10.80 11.98 -2.93
C VAL A 235 11.72 11.86 -4.13
N THR A 236 11.17 12.14 -5.30
CA THR A 236 11.84 11.91 -6.59
C THR A 236 12.27 13.20 -7.29
N ASP A 237 11.66 14.33 -6.94
CA ASP A 237 11.95 15.63 -7.55
C ASP A 237 12.96 16.39 -6.69
N SER A 238 13.95 17.02 -7.36
CA SER A 238 14.89 17.91 -6.71
C SER A 238 14.17 19.18 -6.26
N THR A 239 13.66 19.17 -5.03
CA THR A 239 13.06 20.36 -4.41
C THR A 239 14.17 21.20 -3.79
N ASN A 240 14.33 22.43 -4.26
CA ASN A 240 15.43 23.32 -3.90
C ASN A 240 14.95 24.63 -3.26
N SER A 241 13.67 24.94 -3.36
CA SER A 241 13.08 26.14 -2.79
C SER A 241 11.80 25.83 -1.99
N ASP A 242 11.42 26.76 -1.13
CA ASP A 242 10.12 26.70 -0.45
C ASP A 242 8.95 26.66 -1.46
N GLU A 243 9.12 27.28 -2.63
CA GLU A 243 8.07 27.27 -3.66
C GLU A 243 7.96 25.91 -4.35
N ASP A 244 9.08 25.24 -4.62
CA ASP A 244 9.08 23.88 -5.18
C ASP A 244 8.33 22.92 -4.23
N VAL A 245 8.54 23.08 -2.92
CA VAL A 245 7.84 22.29 -1.91
C VAL A 245 6.34 22.61 -1.91
N ARG A 246 5.95 23.89 -1.98
CA ARG A 246 4.53 24.28 -2.06
C ARG A 246 3.86 23.74 -3.31
N GLU A 247 4.51 23.81 -4.47
CA GLU A 247 3.96 23.31 -5.73
C GLU A 247 3.73 21.79 -5.68
N ALA A 248 4.73 21.04 -5.22
CA ALA A 248 4.65 19.59 -5.07
C ALA A 248 3.54 19.17 -4.07
N LEU A 249 3.38 19.90 -2.97
CA LEU A 249 2.31 19.63 -2.00
C LEU A 249 0.94 20.07 -2.51
N ARG A 250 0.85 21.19 -3.23
CA ARG A 250 -0.41 21.69 -3.82
C ARG A 250 -1.00 20.65 -4.77
N ALA A 251 -0.16 20.01 -5.60
CA ALA A 251 -0.56 18.89 -6.44
C ALA A 251 -1.14 17.71 -5.62
N GLN A 252 -0.67 17.50 -4.39
CA GLN A 252 -1.14 16.41 -3.53
C GLN A 252 -2.38 16.76 -2.70
N LEU A 253 -2.76 18.04 -2.60
CA LEU A 253 -3.73 18.56 -1.61
C LEU A 253 -5.06 19.05 -2.20
N ILE A 254 -5.42 18.67 -3.43
CA ILE A 254 -6.69 19.14 -4.02
C ILE A 254 -7.89 18.38 -3.43
N SER A 255 -8.78 19.08 -2.74
CA SER A 255 -10.12 18.59 -2.40
C SER A 255 -11.13 19.28 -3.32
N ASN A 256 -11.96 18.48 -3.98
CA ASN A 256 -13.07 18.99 -4.80
C ASN A 256 -14.31 19.31 -3.92
N ASN A 257 -14.17 19.43 -2.60
CA ASN A 257 -15.25 19.88 -1.72
C ASN A 257 -14.75 20.34 -0.34
N THR A 258 -15.15 21.57 -0.02
CA THR A 258 -15.39 22.15 1.31
C THR A 258 -14.21 22.72 2.13
N ALA A 259 -14.21 24.06 2.21
CA ALA A 259 -13.94 24.91 3.38
C ALA A 259 -12.51 25.25 3.83
N GLU A 260 -11.45 24.55 3.41
CA GLU A 260 -10.07 24.94 3.77
C GLU A 260 -9.32 25.54 2.58
N ASN A 261 -8.80 26.76 2.76
CA ASN A 261 -7.93 27.38 1.76
C ASN A 261 -6.64 26.56 1.67
N VAL A 262 -6.38 25.92 0.53
CA VAL A 262 -5.14 25.14 0.28
C VAL A 262 -3.90 25.95 0.66
N ASP A 263 -3.91 27.25 0.46
CA ASP A 263 -2.78 28.11 0.85
C ASP A 263 -2.60 28.22 2.38
N GLN A 264 -3.68 28.12 3.17
CA GLN A 264 -3.60 28.07 4.63
C GLN A 264 -3.00 26.74 5.09
N LEU A 265 -3.44 25.62 4.52
CA LEU A 265 -2.87 24.30 4.79
C LEU A 265 -1.38 24.23 4.42
N LEU A 266 -1.01 24.80 3.27
CA LEU A 266 0.39 24.90 2.85
C LEU A 266 1.20 25.76 3.83
N LYS A 267 0.66 26.90 4.29
CA LYS A 267 1.34 27.73 5.32
C LYS A 267 1.58 26.94 6.60
N GLU A 268 0.57 26.20 7.08
CA GLU A 268 0.69 25.38 8.28
C GLU A 268 1.68 24.23 8.12
N LEU A 269 1.64 23.51 6.99
CA LEU A 269 2.63 22.48 6.68
C LEU A 269 4.04 23.06 6.62
N MET A 270 4.22 24.22 6.00
CA MET A 270 5.52 24.89 5.94
C MET A 270 6.02 25.35 7.31
N TYR A 271 5.11 25.71 8.22
CA TYR A 271 5.45 26.03 9.60
C TYR A 271 5.81 24.79 10.43
N LEU A 272 5.03 23.71 10.32
CA LEU A 272 5.23 22.47 11.08
C LEU A 272 6.48 21.71 10.64
N TYR A 273 6.86 21.84 9.37
CA TYR A 273 8.06 21.24 8.81
C TYR A 273 9.00 22.37 8.38
N PRO A 274 9.81 22.96 9.27
CA PRO A 274 10.77 23.99 8.90
C PRO A 274 11.85 23.43 7.97
N ASN A 275 12.44 24.28 7.12
CA ASN A 275 13.55 23.90 6.25
C ASN A 275 14.79 23.54 7.11
N PRO A 276 15.28 22.29 7.07
CA PRO A 276 16.45 21.88 7.85
C PRO A 276 17.79 22.36 7.25
N GLY A 277 17.76 23.04 6.09
CA GLY A 277 18.95 23.38 5.31
C GLY A 277 19.42 22.21 4.44
N ASP A 278 20.51 22.40 3.70
CA ASP A 278 21.15 21.34 2.90
C ASP A 278 21.85 20.34 3.84
N ALA A 279 21.07 19.38 4.35
CA ALA A 279 21.53 18.33 5.25
C ALA A 279 22.30 17.21 4.51
N GLY A 280 23.23 17.60 3.63
CA GLY A 280 24.21 16.70 3.01
C GLY A 280 23.68 15.83 1.87
N SER A 281 22.71 16.32 1.10
CA SER A 281 22.12 15.59 -0.04
C SER A 281 22.17 16.42 -1.33
N PRO A 282 23.36 16.84 -1.80
CA PRO A 282 23.49 17.82 -2.89
C PRO A 282 22.81 17.38 -4.19
N ASN A 283 22.66 16.07 -4.43
CA ASN A 283 22.04 15.52 -5.63
C ASN A 283 20.51 15.31 -5.51
N LEU A 284 19.92 15.48 -4.32
CA LEU A 284 18.47 15.28 -4.09
C LEU A 284 17.70 16.60 -3.91
N GLY A 285 18.42 17.72 -3.83
CA GLY A 285 17.87 19.05 -3.62
C GLY A 285 17.87 19.47 -2.14
N SER A 286 18.00 20.77 -1.91
CA SER A 286 18.19 21.34 -0.57
C SER A 286 16.99 21.15 0.37
N GLN A 287 15.79 20.92 -0.17
CA GLN A 287 14.55 20.70 0.60
C GLN A 287 14.17 19.21 0.69
N TYR A 288 15.00 18.31 0.16
CA TYR A 288 14.72 16.88 0.12
C TYR A 288 14.30 16.31 1.49
N ARG A 289 15.05 16.61 2.56
CA ARG A 289 14.75 16.09 3.91
C ARG A 289 13.40 16.56 4.43
N ARG A 290 13.05 17.82 4.16
CA ARG A 290 11.76 18.39 4.52
C ARG A 290 10.63 17.68 3.78
N MET A 291 10.77 17.51 2.47
CA MET A 291 9.79 16.79 1.66
C MET A 291 9.67 15.33 2.10
N ALA A 292 10.77 14.65 2.39
CA ALA A 292 10.78 13.26 2.84
C ALA A 292 10.06 13.10 4.18
N ALA A 293 10.27 14.04 5.11
CA ALA A 293 9.53 14.06 6.37
C ALA A 293 8.02 14.22 6.15
N ILE A 294 7.60 15.19 5.32
CA ILE A 294 6.18 15.43 5.02
C ILE A 294 5.54 14.21 4.36
N VAL A 295 6.18 13.65 3.31
CA VAL A 295 5.67 12.48 2.59
C VAL A 295 5.61 11.25 3.49
N GLY A 296 6.64 11.02 4.31
CA GLY A 296 6.67 9.93 5.28
C GLY A 296 5.53 10.03 6.28
N ASP A 297 5.29 11.22 6.82
CA ASP A 297 4.24 11.45 7.81
C ASP A 297 2.84 11.29 7.21
N MET A 298 2.60 11.93 6.06
CA MET A 298 1.32 11.88 5.37
C MET A 298 0.97 10.50 4.81
N THR A 299 1.95 9.61 4.66
CA THR A 299 1.74 8.30 4.02
C THR A 299 1.74 7.17 5.03
N PHE A 300 2.65 7.19 6.01
CA PHE A 300 2.91 6.06 6.89
C PHE A 300 2.71 6.39 8.37
N HIS A 301 3.40 7.41 8.90
CA HIS A 301 3.41 7.66 10.35
C HIS A 301 2.03 8.05 10.89
N PHE A 302 1.31 8.91 10.17
CA PHE A 302 -0.03 9.35 10.59
C PHE A 302 -1.02 8.19 10.64
N SER A 303 -1.06 7.38 9.57
CA SER A 303 -1.96 6.22 9.43
C SER A 303 -1.71 5.20 10.55
N ARG A 304 -0.44 4.87 10.81
CA ARG A 304 -0.05 3.99 11.92
C ARG A 304 -0.51 4.54 13.27
N ARG A 305 -0.27 5.83 13.55
CA ARG A 305 -0.64 6.46 14.83
C ARG A 305 -2.16 6.43 15.02
N ARG A 306 -2.93 6.78 13.99
CA ARG A 306 -4.39 6.77 14.02
C ARG A 306 -4.95 5.36 14.24
N ALA A 307 -4.39 4.36 13.56
CA ALA A 307 -4.79 2.96 13.78
C ALA A 307 -4.56 2.53 15.23
N ASN A 308 -3.40 2.86 15.81
CA ASN A 308 -3.14 2.57 17.23
C ASN A 308 -4.16 3.21 18.18
N PHE A 309 -4.55 4.47 17.95
CA PHE A 309 -5.60 5.11 18.76
C PHE A 309 -6.94 4.38 18.64
N ALA A 310 -7.35 4.02 17.41
CA ALA A 310 -8.58 3.27 17.21
C ALA A 310 -8.58 1.92 17.95
N TRP A 311 -7.44 1.21 18.02
CA TRP A 311 -7.34 -0.03 18.81
C TRP A 311 -7.45 0.23 20.32
N PHE A 312 -6.74 1.23 20.81
CA PHE A 312 -6.76 1.63 22.23
C PHE A 312 -8.17 1.99 22.69
N GLU A 313 -8.89 2.81 21.92
CA GLU A 313 -10.26 3.24 22.20
C GLU A 313 -11.25 2.07 22.29
N HIS A 314 -10.94 0.94 21.67
CA HIS A 314 -11.78 -0.27 21.70
C HIS A 314 -11.24 -1.36 22.64
N GLY A 315 -10.25 -1.06 23.48
CA GLY A 315 -9.68 -2.02 24.43
C GLY A 315 -8.97 -3.22 23.78
N VAL A 316 -8.55 -3.09 22.52
CA VAL A 316 -7.86 -4.16 21.79
C VAL A 316 -6.35 -3.97 21.93
N PRO A 317 -5.57 -5.01 22.27
CA PRO A 317 -4.11 -4.89 22.37
C PRO A 317 -3.49 -4.37 21.06
N SER A 318 -2.70 -3.31 21.16
CA SER A 318 -1.90 -2.81 20.04
C SER A 318 -0.48 -2.46 20.48
N TYR A 319 0.48 -2.86 19.66
CA TYR A 319 1.90 -2.61 19.87
C TYR A 319 2.42 -1.80 18.69
N ALA A 320 3.25 -0.80 19.00
CA ALA A 320 3.85 0.07 18.01
C ALA A 320 5.37 -0.06 18.02
N TYR A 321 5.99 -0.12 16.85
CA TYR A 321 7.44 0.05 16.73
C TYR A 321 7.82 1.21 15.82
N ARG A 322 9.06 1.67 15.96
CA ARG A 322 9.76 2.54 15.02
C ARG A 322 11.12 1.93 14.74
N PHE A 323 11.32 1.46 13.52
CA PHE A 323 12.62 1.00 13.08
C PHE A 323 13.51 2.22 12.82
N ASN A 324 14.70 2.23 13.43
CA ASN A 324 15.61 3.38 13.42
C ASN A 324 17.06 2.90 13.34
N VAL A 325 17.29 1.90 12.50
CA VAL A 325 18.63 1.37 12.23
C VAL A 325 19.08 1.93 10.89
N LEU A 326 20.29 2.48 10.85
CA LEU A 326 20.97 2.81 9.61
C LEU A 326 21.56 1.51 9.04
N VAL A 327 21.01 1.03 7.94
CA VAL A 327 21.45 -0.23 7.33
C VAL A 327 22.74 -0.01 6.56
N ASN A 328 23.75 -0.83 6.85
CA ASN A 328 25.01 -0.80 6.13
C ASN A 328 24.78 -1.10 4.64
N GLY A 329 25.35 -0.27 3.75
CA GLY A 329 25.14 -0.37 2.30
C GLY A 329 23.92 0.40 1.76
N ALA A 330 23.03 0.91 2.62
CA ALA A 330 21.97 1.81 2.18
C ALA A 330 22.51 3.24 1.92
N PRO A 331 21.97 3.99 0.94
CA PRO A 331 22.37 5.38 0.72
C PRO A 331 22.15 6.24 1.97
N ALA A 332 23.22 6.86 2.48
CA ALA A 332 23.16 7.71 3.68
C ALA A 332 22.09 8.81 3.65
N PRO A 333 21.80 9.47 2.49
CA PRO A 333 20.71 10.43 2.39
C PRO A 333 19.32 9.88 2.76
N PHE A 334 19.11 8.56 2.67
CA PHE A 334 17.80 7.96 2.93
C PHE A 334 17.59 7.59 4.39
N GLY A 335 18.64 7.60 5.23
CA GLY A 335 18.53 7.27 6.65
C GLY A 335 18.01 5.84 6.88
N SER A 336 17.13 5.69 7.88
CA SER A 336 16.38 4.46 8.14
C SER A 336 15.11 4.44 7.28
N ALA A 337 15.31 4.15 6.00
CA ALA A 337 14.31 4.31 4.96
C ALA A 337 13.28 3.18 4.94
N HIS A 338 12.17 3.42 4.24
CA HIS A 338 11.14 2.42 3.93
C HIS A 338 11.75 1.08 3.50
N PHE A 339 11.12 -0.03 3.93
CA PHE A 339 11.49 -1.40 3.62
C PHE A 339 12.73 -1.97 4.33
N GLN A 340 13.55 -1.13 4.97
CA GLN A 340 14.84 -1.58 5.52
C GLN A 340 14.71 -2.59 6.69
N GLU A 341 13.59 -2.61 7.38
CA GLU A 341 13.33 -3.53 8.49
C GLU A 341 13.07 -4.98 8.02
N VAL A 342 12.67 -5.19 6.77
CA VAL A 342 12.26 -6.51 6.24
C VAL A 342 13.40 -7.52 6.36
N ALA A 343 14.62 -7.12 6.02
CA ALA A 343 15.81 -7.96 6.14
C ALA A 343 16.07 -8.43 7.59
N PHE A 344 15.69 -7.62 8.58
CA PHE A 344 15.83 -7.99 9.99
C PHE A 344 14.71 -8.94 10.44
N VAL A 345 13.48 -8.70 10.01
CA VAL A 345 12.33 -9.57 10.31
C VAL A 345 12.54 -10.98 9.76
N PHE A 346 13.01 -11.11 8.52
CA PHE A 346 13.24 -12.41 7.89
C PHE A 346 14.62 -13.01 8.19
N HIS A 347 15.43 -12.38 9.05
CA HIS A 347 16.79 -12.83 9.36
C HIS A 347 17.66 -12.99 8.09
N ASN A 348 17.51 -12.07 7.13
CA ASN A 348 18.24 -12.06 5.87
C ASN A 348 19.34 -11.00 5.84
N TRP A 349 20.25 -11.06 6.80
CA TRP A 349 21.28 -10.02 7.00
C TRP A 349 22.34 -9.99 5.89
N ASN A 350 22.47 -11.09 5.15
CA ASN A 350 23.41 -11.24 4.04
C ASN A 350 22.82 -10.77 2.70
N GLY A 351 21.55 -10.32 2.68
CA GLY A 351 20.86 -9.97 1.42
C GLY A 351 20.76 -11.14 0.45
N GLU A 352 20.61 -12.36 0.97
CA GLU A 352 20.59 -13.57 0.14
C GLU A 352 19.21 -13.78 -0.49
N GLY A 353 19.16 -13.68 -1.82
CA GLY A 353 18.16 -14.30 -2.69
C GLY A 353 18.07 -13.65 -4.06
#